data_AF-A0A5C6AK54-F1
#
_entry.id   AF-A0A5C6AK54-F1
#
_cell.length_a   1.000
_cell.length_b   1.000
_cell.length_c   1.000
_cell.angle_alpha   90.00
_cell.angle_beta   90.00
_cell.angle_gamma   90.00
#
_symmetry.space_group_name_H-M   'P 1'
#
loop_
_entity.id
_entity.type
_entity.pdbx_description
1 polymer ?
#
loop_
_entity_poly.entity_id
_entity_poly.type
_entity_poly.pdbx_seq_one_letter_code
_entity_poly.pdbx_strand_id
1 'polypeptide(L)'
;MGAFYGNITFKGTTGDKVVELLARRRAAVVPAGPKIGVAYDKVCDEQDTESISKLTEVLSRELGCVALAVLVHDDDVFWHLCYESGRLIAEYNSNSSYFDPKVKRRPSPSGVDAHALCQIFDHGSPKDLERILSSTKYAFETDRHRDMAKELGLPPVAVGTAFASLNDDEHPSGVASMPILWAADPPEEESQQLRNDRELIAKLGPENPARNCRREGCEGGCVDKSVLCLAHHFEMVTGRPLPS
;
A
#
# COMPACT_ATOMS: atom_id res chain seq x y z
N MET A 1 20.45 9.39 3.06
CA MET A 1 19.22 8.73 3.50
C MET A 1 18.23 9.02 2.38
N GLY A 2 17.91 8.03 1.55
CA GLY A 2 17.02 8.20 0.42
C GLY A 2 15.55 8.03 0.82
N ALA A 3 14.65 8.59 0.01
CA ALA A 3 13.22 8.50 0.22
C ALA A 3 12.64 7.18 -0.33
N PHE A 4 11.69 6.61 0.40
CA PHE A 4 10.88 5.47 -0.01
C PHE A 4 9.42 5.82 0.17
N TYR A 5 8.67 5.87 -0.93
CA TYR A 5 7.22 6.06 -0.86
C TYR A 5 6.56 5.65 -2.16
N GLY A 6 5.29 5.28 -2.06
CA GLY A 6 4.38 5.19 -3.18
C GLY A 6 2.99 5.69 -2.79
N ASN A 7 2.28 6.27 -3.75
CA ASN A 7 0.90 6.70 -3.59
C ASN A 7 0.22 6.83 -4.95
N ILE A 8 -1.10 7.04 -4.94
CA ILE A 8 -1.93 7.12 -6.15
C ILE A 8 -2.69 8.44 -6.16
N THR A 9 -2.36 9.33 -7.08
CA THR A 9 -3.17 10.53 -7.34
C THR A 9 -4.35 10.17 -8.23
N PHE A 10 -5.57 10.55 -7.84
CA PHE A 10 -6.78 10.35 -8.66
C PHE A 10 -7.36 11.68 -9.13
N LYS A 11 -7.92 11.72 -10.34
CA LYS A 11 -8.66 12.87 -10.89
C LYS A 11 -9.95 12.41 -11.58
N GLY A 12 -11.07 13.08 -11.30
CA GLY A 12 -12.39 12.80 -11.87
C GLY A 12 -13.39 12.17 -10.89
N THR A 13 -12.96 11.80 -9.68
CA THR A 13 -13.79 11.20 -8.62
C THR A 13 -13.56 11.88 -7.26
N THR A 14 -14.45 11.63 -6.30
CA THR A 14 -14.42 12.20 -4.94
C THR A 14 -13.64 11.31 -3.98
N GLY A 15 -13.04 11.89 -2.94
CA GLY A 15 -12.34 11.15 -1.90
C GLY A 15 -13.20 10.05 -1.25
N ASP A 16 -14.46 10.34 -0.94
CA ASP A 16 -15.38 9.38 -0.29
C ASP A 16 -15.56 8.08 -1.10
N LYS A 17 -15.67 8.18 -2.43
CA LYS A 17 -15.79 7.02 -3.32
C LYS A 17 -14.51 6.20 -3.37
N VAL A 18 -13.36 6.87 -3.29
CA VAL A 18 -12.07 6.19 -3.25
C VAL A 18 -11.92 5.44 -1.93
N VAL A 19 -12.28 6.06 -0.81
CA VAL A 19 -12.28 5.44 0.53
C VAL A 19 -13.22 4.23 0.57
N GLU A 20 -14.41 4.35 -0.01
CA GLU A 20 -15.37 3.26 -0.10
C GLU A 20 -14.82 2.08 -0.92
N LEU A 21 -14.19 2.36 -2.08
CA LEU A 21 -13.56 1.32 -2.89
C LEU A 21 -12.38 0.65 -2.17
N LEU A 22 -11.62 1.42 -1.40
CA LEU A 22 -10.48 0.95 -0.62
C LEU A 22 -10.91 0.34 0.73
N ALA A 23 -12.22 0.20 1.00
CA ALA A 23 -12.70 -0.43 2.22
C ALA A 23 -12.08 -1.83 2.38
N ARG A 24 -11.74 -2.18 3.62
CA ARG A 24 -11.01 -3.39 4.00
C ARG A 24 -9.56 -3.43 3.53
N ARG A 25 -8.98 -2.28 3.18
CA ARG A 25 -7.54 -2.11 2.95
C ARG A 25 -7.00 -1.14 4.00
N ARG A 26 -5.73 -1.31 4.35
CA ARG A 26 -5.02 -0.30 5.16
C ARG A 26 -4.66 0.84 4.23
N ALA A 27 -5.56 1.82 4.15
CA ALA A 27 -5.46 2.92 3.22
C ALA A 27 -6.02 4.22 3.82
N ALA A 28 -5.48 5.33 3.35
CA ALA A 28 -5.92 6.68 3.66
C ALA A 28 -6.08 7.47 2.36
N VAL A 29 -7.00 8.43 2.35
CA VAL A 29 -7.22 9.34 1.23
C VAL A 29 -7.13 10.76 1.75
N VAL A 30 -6.36 11.59 1.05
CA VAL A 30 -6.29 13.03 1.27
C VAL A 30 -6.95 13.73 0.08
N PRO A 31 -8.20 14.22 0.23
CA PRO A 31 -8.84 15.03 -0.79
C PRO A 31 -8.12 16.37 -0.97
N ALA A 32 -7.75 16.70 -2.20
CA ALA A 32 -7.07 17.96 -2.54
C ALA A 32 -7.97 18.93 -3.33
N GLY A 33 -9.21 18.54 -3.59
CA GLY A 33 -10.24 19.32 -4.26
C GLY A 33 -11.49 18.47 -4.50
N PRO A 34 -12.52 19.00 -5.18
CA PRO A 34 -13.80 18.29 -5.35
C PRO A 34 -13.70 16.96 -6.12
N LYS A 35 -12.74 16.87 -7.06
CA LYS A 35 -12.55 15.69 -7.92
C LYS A 35 -11.09 15.29 -8.07
N ILE A 36 -10.23 15.66 -7.11
CA ILE A 36 -8.81 15.32 -7.13
C ILE A 36 -8.32 15.06 -5.70
N GLY A 37 -7.44 14.09 -5.54
CA GLY A 37 -6.85 13.76 -4.26
C GLY A 37 -5.79 12.68 -4.40
N VAL A 38 -5.23 12.26 -3.27
CA VAL A 38 -4.18 11.24 -3.21
C VAL A 38 -4.63 10.13 -2.28
N ALA A 39 -4.54 8.89 -2.76
CA ALA A 39 -4.73 7.69 -1.99
C ALA A 39 -3.37 7.09 -1.61
N TYR A 40 -3.26 6.69 -0.35
CA TYR A 40 -2.12 6.04 0.24
C TYR A 40 -2.59 4.67 0.68
N ASP A 41 -1.94 3.62 0.20
CA ASP A 41 -2.30 2.24 0.50
C ASP A 41 -1.05 1.50 0.94
N LYS A 42 -1.16 0.63 1.95
CA LYS A 42 -0.03 -0.16 2.44
C LYS A 42 0.67 -0.94 1.31
N VAL A 43 -0.04 -1.38 0.26
CA VAL A 43 0.58 -2.09 -0.87
C VAL A 43 1.56 -1.20 -1.65
N CYS A 44 1.38 0.12 -1.62
CA CYS A 44 2.32 1.06 -2.22
C CYS A 44 3.64 1.15 -1.44
N ASP A 45 3.58 1.01 -0.11
CA ASP A 45 4.77 1.01 0.75
C ASP A 45 5.60 -0.27 0.58
N GLU A 46 4.99 -1.37 0.15
CA GLU A 46 5.66 -2.64 -0.18
C GLU A 46 6.52 -2.54 -1.46
N GLN A 47 6.34 -1.48 -2.25
CA GLN A 47 7.10 -1.18 -3.47
C GLN A 47 7.06 -2.27 -4.55
N ASP A 48 6.03 -3.12 -4.53
CA ASP A 48 5.77 -4.10 -5.58
C ASP A 48 5.00 -3.44 -6.74
N THR A 49 5.68 -3.21 -7.87
CA THR A 49 5.11 -2.49 -9.01
C THR A 49 3.94 -3.21 -9.65
N GLU A 50 3.86 -4.54 -9.57
CA GLU A 50 2.73 -5.33 -10.07
C GLU A 50 1.48 -5.07 -9.24
N SER A 51 1.58 -5.18 -7.91
CA SER A 51 0.46 -4.90 -7.00
C SER A 51 0.00 -3.45 -7.09
N ILE A 52 0.93 -2.50 -7.20
CA ILE A 52 0.60 -1.08 -7.37
C ILE A 52 -0.12 -0.84 -8.71
N SER A 53 0.37 -1.43 -9.81
CA SER A 53 -0.27 -1.33 -11.12
C SER A 53 -1.71 -1.84 -11.08
N LYS A 54 -1.92 -3.03 -10.51
CA LYS A 54 -3.23 -3.65 -10.38
C LYS A 54 -4.20 -2.84 -9.53
N LEU A 55 -3.74 -2.30 -8.40
CA LEU A 55 -4.56 -1.42 -7.55
C LEU A 55 -4.98 -0.15 -8.32
N THR A 56 -4.04 0.44 -9.05
CA THR A 56 -4.25 1.69 -9.80
C THR A 56 -5.23 1.48 -10.96
N GLU A 57 -5.11 0.36 -11.68
CA GLU A 57 -6.05 -0.04 -12.74
C GLU A 57 -7.47 -0.23 -12.17
N VAL A 58 -7.61 -0.97 -11.07
CA VAL A 58 -8.90 -1.19 -10.40
C VAL A 58 -9.52 0.14 -9.98
N LEU A 59 -8.76 1.01 -9.31
CA LEU A 59 -9.23 2.32 -8.87
C LEU A 59 -9.73 3.14 -10.07
N SER A 60 -8.94 3.20 -11.14
CA SER A 60 -9.29 3.92 -12.36
C SER A 60 -10.55 3.37 -13.04
N ARG A 61 -10.66 2.04 -13.18
CA ARG A 61 -11.78 1.36 -13.84
C ARG A 61 -13.07 1.50 -13.07
N GLU A 62 -13.07 1.14 -11.79
CA GLU A 62 -14.29 1.08 -10.98
C GLU A 62 -14.87 2.47 -10.70
N LEU A 63 -14.01 3.50 -10.65
CA LEU A 63 -14.44 4.88 -10.41
C LEU A 63 -14.55 5.73 -11.69
N GLY A 64 -14.20 5.16 -12.85
CA GLY A 64 -14.21 5.87 -14.14
C GLY A 64 -13.35 7.14 -14.11
N CYS A 65 -12.19 7.07 -13.44
CA CYS A 65 -11.34 8.23 -13.19
C CYS A 65 -9.92 8.01 -13.73
N VAL A 66 -9.14 9.09 -13.72
CA VAL A 66 -7.69 9.03 -13.92
C VAL A 66 -7.06 8.57 -12.59
N ALA A 67 -6.12 7.65 -12.66
CA ALA A 67 -5.31 7.23 -11.52
C ALA A 67 -3.83 7.16 -11.92
N LEU A 68 -3.00 7.97 -11.27
CA LEU A 68 -1.55 8.07 -11.46
C LEU A 68 -0.86 7.52 -10.22
N ALA A 69 -0.26 6.34 -10.32
CA ALA A 69 0.60 5.82 -9.28
C ALA A 69 2.02 6.33 -9.46
N VAL A 70 2.66 6.63 -8.35
CA VAL A 70 4.06 7.01 -8.26
C VAL A 70 4.77 6.15 -7.23
N LEU A 71 6.05 5.90 -7.46
CA LEU A 71 6.95 5.21 -6.56
C LEU A 71 8.33 5.85 -6.65
N VAL A 72 8.90 6.18 -5.49
CA VAL A 72 10.31 6.55 -5.35
C VAL A 72 11.01 5.53 -4.47
N HIS A 73 12.14 5.01 -4.96
CA HIS A 73 12.97 4.03 -4.28
C HIS A 73 14.37 4.58 -4.03
N ASP A 74 14.72 4.74 -2.75
CA ASP A 74 16.00 5.27 -2.23
C ASP A 74 16.46 6.59 -2.88
N ASP A 75 15.52 7.40 -3.41
CA ASP A 75 15.81 8.54 -4.28
C ASP A 75 16.64 8.24 -5.56
N ASP A 76 16.82 6.97 -5.92
CA ASP A 76 17.59 6.52 -7.09
C ASP A 76 16.69 6.14 -8.28
N VAL A 77 15.45 5.71 -7.98
CA VAL A 77 14.46 5.33 -8.98
C VAL A 77 13.18 6.13 -8.77
N PHE A 78 12.70 6.74 -9.85
CA PHE A 78 11.33 7.25 -9.96
C PHE A 78 10.59 6.38 -10.98
N TRP A 79 9.51 5.77 -10.53
CA TRP A 79 8.60 5.02 -11.38
C TRP A 79 7.20 5.62 -11.25
N HIS A 80 6.48 5.65 -12.37
CA HIS A 80 5.07 6.02 -12.34
C HIS A 80 4.30 5.32 -13.45
N LEU A 81 3.00 5.16 -13.26
CA LEU A 81 2.08 4.75 -14.31
C LEU A 81 0.73 5.43 -14.18
N CYS A 82 0.03 5.57 -15.29
CA CYS A 82 -1.24 6.29 -15.35
C CYS A 82 -2.29 5.43 -16.06
N TYR A 83 -3.43 5.26 -15.41
CA TYR A 83 -4.62 4.65 -15.98
C TYR A 83 -5.74 5.68 -16.15
N GLU A 84 -6.53 5.53 -17.21
CA GLU A 84 -7.79 6.24 -17.41
C GLU A 84 -8.89 5.22 -17.72
N SER A 85 -9.92 5.17 -16.88
CA SER A 85 -11.00 4.16 -16.95
C SER A 85 -10.47 2.72 -17.12
N GLY A 86 -9.38 2.37 -16.43
CA GLY A 86 -8.75 1.05 -16.50
C GLY A 86 -7.86 0.81 -17.71
N ARG A 87 -7.69 1.78 -18.62
CA ARG A 87 -6.74 1.68 -19.73
C ARG A 87 -5.39 2.30 -19.35
N LEU A 88 -4.30 1.55 -19.51
CA LEU A 88 -2.95 2.07 -19.32
C LEU A 88 -2.67 3.15 -20.38
N ILE A 89 -2.30 4.33 -19.91
CA ILE A 89 -1.99 5.49 -20.75
C ILE A 89 -0.48 5.67 -20.88
N ALA A 90 0.22 5.60 -19.75
CA ALA A 90 1.64 5.89 -19.67
C ALA A 90 2.29 5.10 -18.55
N GLU A 91 3.54 4.70 -18.76
CA GLU A 91 4.40 4.09 -17.75
C GLU A 91 5.81 4.67 -17.90
N TYR A 92 6.48 4.89 -16.77
CA TYR A 92 7.79 5.49 -16.72
C TYR A 92 8.68 4.77 -15.73
N ASN A 93 9.95 4.62 -16.07
CA ASN A 93 10.97 4.26 -15.11
C ASN A 93 12.24 5.09 -15.39
N SER A 94 12.68 5.89 -14.42
CA SER A 94 13.90 6.70 -14.57
C SER A 94 15.18 5.86 -14.55
N ASN A 95 15.11 4.59 -14.15
CA ASN A 95 16.22 3.66 -14.13
C ASN A 95 15.76 2.19 -14.18
N SER A 96 15.27 1.74 -15.34
CA SER A 96 14.74 0.37 -15.50
C SER A 96 15.76 -0.74 -15.26
N SER A 97 17.06 -0.43 -15.25
CA SER A 97 18.12 -1.39 -15.00
C SER A 97 18.68 -1.33 -13.57
N TYR A 98 18.07 -0.58 -12.66
CA TYR A 98 18.61 -0.37 -11.31
C TYR A 98 18.92 -1.70 -10.59
N PHE A 99 18.03 -2.68 -10.74
CA PHE A 99 18.17 -4.01 -10.14
C PHE A 99 18.92 -5.02 -11.02
N ASP A 100 19.42 -4.63 -12.20
CA ASP A 100 20.20 -5.52 -13.06
C ASP A 100 21.70 -5.31 -12.83
N PRO A 101 22.39 -6.23 -12.11
CA PRO A 101 23.82 -6.10 -11.83
C PRO A 101 24.69 -6.19 -13.09
N LYS A 102 24.13 -6.60 -14.24
CA LYS A 102 24.85 -6.69 -15.52
C LYS A 102 24.94 -5.33 -16.22
N VAL A 103 24.07 -4.39 -15.88
CA VAL A 103 24.00 -3.07 -16.52
C VAL A 103 24.88 -2.08 -15.76
N LYS A 104 26.04 -1.75 -16.36
CA LYS A 104 27.04 -0.85 -15.73
C LYS A 104 26.75 0.64 -15.90
N ARG A 105 25.75 1.00 -16.71
CA ARG A 105 25.40 2.39 -17.01
C ARG A 105 23.89 2.55 -16.96
N ARG A 106 23.44 3.55 -16.21
CA ARG A 106 22.02 3.92 -16.13
C ARG A 106 21.48 4.18 -17.54
N PRO A 107 20.45 3.46 -18.00
CA PRO A 107 19.79 3.75 -19.26
C PRO A 107 19.16 5.13 -19.20
N SER A 108 18.98 5.76 -20.36
CA SER A 108 18.18 6.98 -20.41
C SER A 108 16.75 6.65 -19.98
N PRO A 109 16.10 7.53 -19.20
CA PRO A 109 14.68 7.38 -18.90
C PRO A 109 13.87 7.25 -20.19
N SER A 110 12.91 6.33 -20.21
CA SER A 110 12.04 6.08 -21.37
C SER A 110 10.65 5.63 -20.91
N GLY A 111 9.65 5.76 -21.79
CA GLY A 111 8.32 5.15 -21.60
C GLY A 111 7.11 6.09 -21.62
N VAL A 112 7.28 7.41 -21.53
CA VAL A 112 6.14 8.33 -21.36
C VAL A 112 5.86 9.21 -22.57
N ASP A 113 4.59 9.23 -22.96
CA ASP A 113 3.98 10.28 -23.75
C ASP A 113 3.59 11.46 -22.84
N ALA A 114 4.46 12.48 -22.79
CA ALA A 114 4.20 13.68 -21.99
C ALA A 114 2.97 14.45 -22.45
N HIS A 115 2.64 14.38 -23.75
CA HIS A 115 1.46 15.00 -24.30
C HIS A 115 0.19 14.36 -23.73
N ALA A 116 0.16 13.02 -23.67
CA ALA A 116 -0.96 12.30 -23.08
C ALA A 116 -1.17 12.66 -21.59
N LEU A 117 -0.09 12.75 -20.80
CA LEU A 117 -0.20 13.14 -19.39
C LEU A 117 -0.69 14.58 -19.21
N CYS A 118 -0.11 15.55 -19.90
CA CYS A 118 -0.55 16.94 -19.83
C CYS A 118 -2.02 17.08 -20.25
N GLN A 119 -2.45 16.35 -21.29
CA GLN A 119 -3.84 16.38 -21.76
C GLN A 119 -4.82 15.81 -20.72
N ILE A 120 -4.49 14.69 -20.08
CA ILE A 120 -5.36 14.04 -19.09
C ILE A 120 -5.47 14.88 -17.81
N PHE A 121 -4.35 15.46 -17.37
CA PHE A 121 -4.35 16.35 -16.22
C PHE A 121 -4.84 17.76 -16.53
N ASP A 122 -5.04 18.10 -17.82
CA ASP A 122 -5.45 19.43 -18.28
C ASP A 122 -4.55 20.53 -17.70
N HIS A 123 -3.25 20.23 -17.65
CA HIS A 123 -2.25 21.10 -17.02
C HIS A 123 -0.86 20.80 -17.59
N GLY A 124 -0.01 21.82 -17.58
CA GLY A 124 1.39 21.71 -17.94
C GLY A 124 1.67 21.80 -19.43
N SER A 125 2.96 21.75 -19.74
CA SER A 125 3.58 21.85 -21.04
C SER A 125 4.26 20.51 -21.35
N PRO A 126 3.86 19.80 -22.43
CA PRO A 126 4.49 18.53 -22.80
C PRO A 126 6.02 18.65 -22.93
N LYS A 127 6.50 19.79 -23.45
CA LYS A 127 7.93 20.07 -23.59
C LYS A 127 8.64 20.18 -22.24
N ASP A 128 8.02 20.82 -21.26
CA ASP A 128 8.63 20.98 -19.93
C ASP A 128 8.58 19.68 -19.14
N LEU A 129 7.48 18.92 -19.27
CA LEU A 129 7.37 17.58 -18.70
C LEU A 129 8.38 16.61 -19.32
N GLU A 130 8.56 16.59 -20.64
CA GLU A 130 9.62 15.80 -21.30
C GLU A 130 11.00 16.16 -20.77
N ARG A 131 11.27 17.45 -20.59
CA ARG A 131 12.54 17.93 -20.03
C ARG A 131 12.75 17.42 -18.60
N ILE A 132 11.71 17.43 -17.76
CA ILE A 132 11.77 16.90 -16.40
C ILE A 132 12.03 15.39 -16.43
N LEU A 133 11.27 14.63 -17.22
CA LEU A 133 11.34 13.16 -17.26
C LEU A 133 12.62 12.63 -17.93
N SER A 134 13.18 13.34 -18.91
CA SER A 134 14.43 12.94 -19.60
C SER A 134 15.71 13.44 -18.92
N SER A 135 15.60 14.36 -17.95
CA SER A 135 16.76 14.96 -17.29
C SER A 135 17.58 13.92 -16.53
N THR A 136 18.90 13.92 -16.72
CA THR A 136 19.87 13.16 -15.93
C THR A 136 20.47 13.98 -14.79
N LYS A 137 19.95 15.19 -14.54
CA LYS A 137 20.50 16.15 -13.56
C LYS A 137 19.95 16.01 -12.15
N TYR A 138 18.88 15.24 -11.96
CA TYR A 138 18.30 15.04 -10.64
C TYR A 138 19.24 14.18 -9.79
N ALA A 139 19.69 14.73 -8.66
CA ALA A 139 20.42 13.99 -7.65
C ALA A 139 19.49 13.15 -6.77
N PHE A 140 18.26 13.62 -6.57
CA PHE A 140 17.21 12.94 -5.83
C PHE A 140 15.97 12.80 -6.73
N GLU A 141 15.47 11.58 -6.86
CA GLU A 141 14.28 11.31 -7.66
C GLU A 141 13.00 11.89 -7.02
N THR A 142 12.98 12.17 -5.72
CA THR A 142 11.93 13.00 -5.09
C THR A 142 11.85 14.41 -5.67
N ASP A 143 12.98 15.03 -6.04
CA ASP A 143 12.97 16.35 -6.68
C ASP A 143 12.42 16.29 -8.10
N ARG A 144 12.71 15.19 -8.84
CA ARG A 144 12.08 14.94 -10.14
C ARG A 144 10.57 14.81 -10.00
N HIS A 145 10.11 14.03 -9.03
CA HIS A 145 8.70 13.88 -8.76
C HIS A 145 8.06 15.22 -8.37
N ARG A 146 8.72 16.03 -7.53
CA ARG A 146 8.25 17.37 -7.15
C ARG A 146 8.03 18.27 -8.36
N ASP A 147 9.00 18.31 -9.28
CA ASP A 147 8.90 19.11 -10.50
C ASP A 147 7.81 18.59 -11.43
N MET A 148 7.69 17.26 -11.60
CA MET A 148 6.60 16.64 -12.36
C MET A 148 5.23 16.97 -11.76
N ALA A 149 5.09 16.84 -10.44
CA ALA A 149 3.85 17.14 -9.72
C ALA A 149 3.44 18.59 -9.93
N LYS A 150 4.39 19.53 -9.85
CA LYS A 150 4.15 20.94 -10.15
C LYS A 150 3.74 21.16 -11.61
N GLU A 151 4.42 20.51 -12.55
CA GLU A 151 4.14 20.63 -13.98
C GLU A 151 2.75 20.09 -14.36
N LEU A 152 2.32 19.00 -13.74
CA LEU A 152 0.99 18.40 -13.96
C LEU A 152 -0.12 18.97 -13.06
N GLY A 153 0.20 19.96 -12.22
CA GLY A 153 -0.77 20.55 -11.29
C GLY A 153 -1.27 19.57 -10.23
N LEU A 154 -0.47 18.56 -9.88
CA LEU A 154 -0.80 17.58 -8.86
C LEU A 154 -0.76 18.24 -7.46
N PRO A 155 -1.56 17.73 -6.51
CA PRO A 155 -1.51 18.19 -5.13
C PRO A 155 -0.11 18.00 -4.51
N PRO A 156 0.41 18.96 -3.73
CA PRO A 156 1.71 18.82 -3.07
C PRO A 156 1.84 17.57 -2.18
N VAL A 157 0.72 17.10 -1.61
CA VAL A 157 0.63 15.86 -0.82
C VAL A 157 1.03 14.61 -1.58
N ALA A 158 0.99 14.63 -2.92
CA ALA A 158 1.45 13.49 -3.72
C ALA A 158 2.95 13.22 -3.53
N VAL A 159 3.74 14.22 -3.14
CA VAL A 159 5.22 14.12 -3.14
C VAL A 159 5.74 13.78 -1.75
N GLY A 160 6.58 12.74 -1.66
CA GLY A 160 7.37 12.44 -0.47
C GLY A 160 6.60 11.86 0.70
N THR A 161 5.39 11.33 0.48
CA THR A 161 4.54 10.78 1.55
C THR A 161 4.12 9.36 1.22
N ALA A 162 4.39 8.45 2.15
CA ALA A 162 3.99 7.04 2.15
C ALA A 162 2.75 6.83 3.05
N PHE A 163 2.12 5.67 2.97
CA PHE A 163 1.03 5.33 3.89
C PHE A 163 1.54 5.25 5.35
N ALA A 164 2.70 4.63 5.57
CA ALA A 164 3.33 4.51 6.89
C ALA A 164 3.53 5.86 7.58
N SER A 165 3.96 6.89 6.84
CA SER A 165 4.11 8.25 7.39
C SER A 165 2.77 8.78 7.91
N LEU A 166 1.69 8.65 7.14
CA LEU A 166 0.37 9.09 7.59
C LEU A 166 -0.15 8.26 8.78
N ASN A 167 0.15 6.96 8.80
CA ASN A 167 -0.21 6.06 9.88
C ASN A 167 0.50 6.39 11.21
N ASP A 168 1.70 6.96 11.12
CA ASP A 168 2.52 7.34 12.27
C ASP A 168 2.35 8.83 12.65
N ASP A 169 1.28 9.47 12.16
CA ASP A 169 0.98 10.90 12.31
C ASP A 169 2.09 11.86 11.79
N GLU A 170 2.95 11.37 10.89
CA GLU A 170 3.93 12.17 10.17
C GLU A 170 3.27 12.79 8.92
N HIS A 171 2.80 14.02 9.08
CA HIS A 171 2.15 14.73 7.99
C HIS A 171 3.14 15.48 7.09
N PRO A 172 2.93 15.49 5.75
CA PRO A 172 3.76 16.28 4.86
C PRO A 172 3.77 17.77 5.21
N SER A 173 4.97 18.35 5.22
CA SER A 173 5.20 19.77 5.46
C SER A 173 4.34 20.64 4.53
N GLY A 174 3.52 21.53 5.11
CA GLY A 174 2.64 22.43 4.35
C GLY A 174 1.23 21.89 4.11
N VAL A 175 0.86 20.76 4.70
CA VAL A 175 -0.46 20.11 4.51
C VAL A 175 -1.18 19.78 5.83
N ALA A 176 -0.75 20.40 6.93
CA ALA A 176 -1.24 20.13 8.28
C ALA A 176 -2.74 20.42 8.53
N SER A 177 -3.51 20.82 7.52
CA SER A 177 -4.93 21.17 7.61
C SER A 177 -5.85 20.42 6.65
N MET A 178 -5.35 19.49 5.84
CA MET A 178 -6.22 18.69 4.96
C MET A 178 -6.91 17.56 5.73
N PRO A 179 -8.21 17.30 5.46
CA PRO A 179 -8.88 16.15 6.05
C PRO A 179 -8.27 14.86 5.51
N ILE A 180 -8.01 13.90 6.41
CA ILE A 180 -7.61 12.55 6.06
C ILE A 180 -8.83 11.65 6.23
N LEU A 181 -9.20 10.95 5.17
CA LEU A 181 -10.28 9.97 5.18
C LEU A 181 -9.65 8.58 5.24
N TRP A 182 -9.90 7.86 6.33
CA TRP A 182 -9.40 6.49 6.50
C TRP A 182 -10.36 5.49 5.88
N ALA A 183 -9.83 4.57 5.08
CA ALA A 183 -10.59 3.41 4.65
C ALA A 183 -10.97 2.58 5.89
N ALA A 184 -12.16 2.01 5.89
CA ALA A 184 -12.54 1.08 6.95
C ALA A 184 -11.50 -0.03 7.00
N ASP A 185 -10.88 -0.23 8.16
CA ASP A 185 -9.82 -1.20 8.32
C ASP A 185 -10.28 -2.59 7.83
N PRO A 186 -9.39 -3.39 7.22
CA PRO A 186 -9.66 -4.80 7.10
C PRO A 186 -10.04 -5.33 8.48
N PRO A 187 -11.01 -6.28 8.58
CA PRO A 187 -11.15 -7.01 9.84
C PRO A 187 -9.76 -7.50 10.22
N GLU A 188 -9.35 -7.31 11.49
CA GLU A 188 -8.01 -7.69 11.97
C GLU A 188 -7.65 -9.04 11.35
N GLU A 189 -6.59 -9.06 10.55
CA GLU A 189 -6.11 -10.33 10.02
C GLU A 189 -5.84 -11.21 11.23
N GLU A 190 -6.61 -12.29 11.35
CA GLU A 190 -6.40 -13.26 12.41
C GLU A 190 -4.93 -13.67 12.33
N SER A 191 -4.18 -13.30 13.36
CA SER A 191 -2.74 -13.56 13.44
C SER A 191 -2.50 -15.02 13.08
N GLN A 192 -1.44 -15.32 12.33
CA GLN A 192 -1.10 -16.72 12.00
C GLN A 192 -1.10 -17.60 13.26
N GLN A 193 -0.73 -17.02 14.40
CA GLN A 193 -0.84 -17.63 15.71
C GLN A 193 -2.27 -18.03 16.08
N LEU A 194 -3.25 -17.12 16.00
CA LEU A 194 -4.66 -17.40 16.30
C LEU A 194 -5.26 -18.47 15.36
N ARG A 195 -4.89 -18.44 14.07
CA ARG A 195 -5.25 -19.49 13.10
C ARG A 195 -4.72 -20.86 13.54
N ASN A 196 -3.42 -20.93 13.83
CA ASN A 196 -2.78 -22.16 14.29
C ASN A 196 -3.40 -22.66 15.60
N ASP A 197 -3.80 -21.76 16.50
CA ASP A 197 -4.43 -22.10 17.77
C ASP A 197 -5.78 -22.75 17.57
N ARG A 198 -6.62 -22.18 16.72
CA ARG A 198 -7.94 -22.72 16.40
C ARG A 198 -7.83 -24.08 15.73
N GLU A 199 -6.88 -24.24 14.82
CA GLU A 199 -6.62 -25.55 14.20
C GLU A 199 -6.17 -26.59 15.22
N LEU A 200 -5.31 -26.21 16.18
CA LEU A 200 -4.87 -27.10 17.24
C LEU A 200 -6.06 -27.49 18.14
N ILE A 201 -6.83 -26.51 18.61
CA ILE A 201 -8.03 -26.72 19.44
C ILE A 201 -9.02 -27.64 18.72
N ALA A 202 -9.29 -27.40 17.44
CA ALA A 202 -10.18 -28.24 16.64
C ALA A 202 -9.67 -29.69 16.50
N LYS A 203 -8.35 -29.90 16.39
CA LYS A 203 -7.74 -31.24 16.33
C LYS A 203 -7.78 -31.98 17.66
N LEU A 204 -7.78 -31.27 18.79
CA LEU A 204 -7.87 -31.87 20.12
C LEU A 204 -9.28 -32.40 20.42
N GLY A 205 -10.32 -31.73 19.90
CA GLY A 205 -11.71 -32.13 20.06
C GLY A 205 -12.28 -31.80 21.44
N PRO A 206 -13.53 -32.22 21.72
CA PRO A 206 -14.20 -31.91 22.98
C PRO A 206 -13.56 -32.67 24.15
N GLU A 207 -13.68 -32.11 25.35
CA GLU A 207 -13.27 -32.77 26.59
C GLU A 207 -14.27 -33.88 26.97
N ASN A 208 -13.74 -35.01 27.44
CA ASN A 208 -14.52 -36.10 27.98
C ASN A 208 -14.60 -35.99 29.51
N PRO A 209 -15.78 -35.65 30.08
CA PRO A 209 -15.93 -35.45 31.52
C PRO A 209 -15.81 -36.75 32.32
N ALA A 210 -15.89 -37.93 31.68
CA ALA A 210 -15.68 -39.21 32.36
C ALA A 210 -14.19 -39.51 32.65
N ARG A 211 -13.27 -38.69 32.11
CA ARG A 211 -11.82 -38.87 32.27
C ARG A 211 -11.22 -37.59 32.85
N ASN A 212 -10.78 -37.63 34.11
CA ASN A 212 -10.21 -36.44 34.76
C ASN A 212 -8.82 -36.09 34.21
N CYS A 213 -8.59 -34.80 34.00
CA CYS A 213 -7.28 -34.25 33.69
C CYS A 213 -6.24 -34.67 34.74
N ARG A 214 -5.04 -35.03 34.29
CA ARG A 214 -3.94 -35.48 35.17
C ARG A 214 -3.21 -34.33 35.88
N ARG A 215 -3.47 -33.07 35.51
CA ARG A 215 -2.84 -31.91 36.16
C ARG A 215 -3.38 -31.79 37.58
N GLU A 216 -2.49 -31.67 38.55
CA GLU A 216 -2.85 -31.55 39.96
C GLU A 216 -3.77 -30.33 40.18
N GLY A 217 -4.88 -30.54 40.89
CA GLY A 217 -5.88 -29.49 41.15
C GLY A 217 -6.78 -29.13 39.97
N CYS A 218 -6.73 -29.85 38.84
CA CYS A 218 -7.62 -29.61 37.70
C CYS A 218 -8.84 -30.53 37.73
N GLU A 219 -10.04 -29.93 37.62
CA GLU A 219 -11.32 -30.67 37.54
C GLU A 219 -11.81 -30.88 36.10
N GLY A 220 -11.05 -30.43 35.09
CA GLY A 220 -11.41 -30.54 33.68
C GLY A 220 -11.37 -31.97 33.12
N GLY A 221 -12.10 -32.22 32.04
CA GLY A 221 -12.13 -33.51 31.35
C GLY A 221 -10.97 -33.67 30.36
N CYS A 222 -10.51 -34.89 30.09
CA CYS A 222 -9.43 -35.15 29.14
C CYS A 222 -9.93 -35.05 27.69
N VAL A 223 -9.11 -34.50 26.79
CA VAL A 223 -9.34 -34.63 25.35
C VAL A 223 -8.99 -36.05 24.88
N ASP A 224 -9.60 -36.52 23.79
CA ASP A 224 -9.58 -37.94 23.38
C ASP A 224 -8.19 -38.57 23.34
N LYS A 225 -7.22 -37.84 22.76
CA LYS A 225 -5.84 -38.31 22.55
C LYS A 225 -4.86 -37.84 23.63
N SER A 226 -5.35 -37.42 24.79
CA SER A 226 -4.49 -36.95 25.89
C SER A 226 -4.98 -37.41 27.27
N VAL A 227 -4.12 -37.17 28.25
CA VAL A 227 -4.43 -37.27 29.69
C VAL A 227 -4.66 -35.88 30.32
N LEU A 228 -4.65 -34.83 29.50
CA LEU A 228 -4.85 -33.44 29.89
C LEU A 228 -6.16 -32.92 29.30
N CYS A 229 -6.75 -31.94 29.97
CA CYS A 229 -7.85 -31.16 29.42
C CYS A 229 -7.39 -30.26 28.27
N LEU A 230 -8.34 -29.64 27.55
CA LEU A 230 -8.06 -28.81 26.39
C LEU A 230 -7.08 -27.69 26.74
N ALA A 231 -7.33 -26.99 27.85
CA ALA A 231 -6.49 -25.89 28.29
C ALA A 231 -5.05 -26.34 28.63
N HIS A 232 -4.89 -27.41 29.41
CA HIS A 232 -3.58 -27.90 29.80
C HIS A 232 -2.83 -28.60 28.68
N HIS A 233 -3.53 -29.26 27.76
CA HIS A 233 -2.91 -29.83 26.56
C HIS A 233 -2.39 -28.73 25.65
N PHE A 234 -3.20 -27.69 25.42
CA PHE A 234 -2.81 -26.54 24.62
C PHE A 234 -1.58 -25.85 25.21
N GLU A 235 -1.57 -25.62 26.52
CA GLU A 235 -0.43 -25.04 27.24
C GLU A 235 0.83 -25.91 27.13
N MET A 236 0.68 -27.24 27.25
CA MET A 236 1.80 -28.17 27.10
C MET A 236 2.41 -28.13 25.70
N VAL A 237 1.59 -27.99 24.65
CA VAL A 237 2.06 -28.00 23.25
C VAL A 237 2.63 -26.64 22.84
N THR A 238 2.02 -25.55 23.28
CA THR A 238 2.34 -24.19 22.80
C THR A 238 3.21 -23.39 23.77
N GLY A 239 3.35 -23.84 25.02
CA GLY A 239 4.08 -23.14 26.09
C GLY A 239 3.35 -21.91 26.64
N ARG A 240 2.06 -21.73 26.33
CA ARG A 240 1.27 -20.55 26.72
C ARG A 240 -0.19 -20.90 26.99
N PRO A 241 -0.93 -20.10 27.78
CA PRO A 241 -2.31 -20.42 28.12
C PRO A 241 -3.22 -20.45 26.88
N LEU A 242 -4.30 -21.24 26.98
CA LEU A 242 -5.37 -21.26 25.99
C LEU A 242 -5.93 -19.84 25.80
N PRO A 243 -6.05 -19.32 24.57
CA PRO A 243 -6.67 -18.02 24.33
C PRO A 243 -8.11 -18.01 24.87
N SER A 244 -8.45 -16.93 25.57
CA SER A 244 -9.77 -16.69 26.19
C SER A 244 -10.85 -16.38 25.18
#